data_AF-S9ZRK5-F1
#
_entry.id   AF-S9ZRK5-F1
#
_cell.length_a   1.000
_cell.length_b   1.000
_cell.length_c   1.000
_cell.angle_alpha   90.00
_cell.angle_beta   90.00
_cell.angle_gamma   90.00
#
_symmetry.space_group_name_H-M   'P 1'
#
loop_
_entity.id
_entity.type
_entity.pdbx_description
1 polymer ?
#
loop_
_entity_poly.entity_id
_entity_poly.type
_entity_poly.pdbx_seq_one_letter_code
_entity_poly.pdbx_strand_id
1 'polypeptide(L)'
;MSSTASLGDAPLGQAPFRSGFDAALTGLEAECDGGGPLEGTHFAGRQYFTGRLTGHYRDFGPYPWRWYLLDSLTRKPDGFTHDSVWCDGESLYPVSDPAKSIEQYCKTE
;
A
#
# COMPACT_ATOMS: atom_id res chain seq x y z
N MET A 1 16.51 -6.51 23.51
CA MET A 1 17.48 -5.95 22.56
C MET A 1 16.70 -5.09 21.58
N SER A 2 16.80 -3.77 21.72
CA SER A 2 16.08 -2.80 20.87
C SER A 2 16.92 -2.51 19.64
N SER A 3 16.52 -3.02 18.48
CA SER A 3 17.18 -2.73 17.22
C SER A 3 16.64 -1.43 16.63
N THR A 4 17.33 -0.33 16.92
CA THR A 4 17.20 0.90 16.13
C THR A 4 17.92 0.65 14.81
N ALA A 5 17.19 0.30 13.75
CA ALA A 5 17.75 0.27 12.41
C ALA A 5 18.01 1.71 11.96
N SER A 6 19.28 2.11 11.94
CA SER A 6 19.72 3.38 11.38
C SER A 6 19.26 3.47 9.93
N LEU A 7 18.42 4.46 9.64
CA LEU A 7 18.15 4.90 8.27
C LEU A 7 19.48 5.37 7.69
N GLY A 8 20.08 4.55 6.82
CA GLY A 8 21.31 4.90 6.13
C GLY A 8 21.11 6.14 5.25
N ASP A 9 22.16 6.94 5.13
CA ASP A 9 22.28 8.12 4.27
C ASP A 9 21.73 7.87 2.86
N ALA A 10 20.47 8.21 2.63
CA ALA A 10 19.94 8.35 1.28
C ALA A 10 20.50 9.66 0.70
N PRO A 11 21.12 9.64 -0.50
CA PRO A 11 21.64 10.86 -1.11
C PRO A 11 20.52 11.89 -1.27
N LEU A 12 20.81 13.15 -0.91
CA LEU A 12 19.88 14.28 -0.98
C LEU A 12 19.29 14.38 -2.40
N GLY A 13 18.02 13.98 -2.54
CA GLY A 13 17.26 14.07 -3.79
C GLY A 13 16.68 12.75 -4.31
N GLN A 14 17.08 11.59 -3.78
CA GLN A 14 16.43 10.33 -4.13
C GLN A 14 15.29 10.06 -3.14
N ALA A 15 14.08 9.84 -3.65
CA ALA A 15 12.96 9.41 -2.80
C ALA A 15 13.36 8.12 -2.06
N PRO A 16 12.93 7.91 -0.80
CA PRO A 16 13.34 6.75 0.01
C PRO A 16 12.70 5.42 -0.46
N PHE A 17 12.26 5.36 -1.72
CA PHE A 17 11.61 4.24 -2.35
C PHE A 17 11.99 4.15 -3.83
N ARG A 18 11.90 2.93 -4.38
CA ARG A 18 11.92 2.70 -5.82
C ARG A 18 10.48 2.60 -6.32
N SER A 19 10.09 3.46 -7.26
CA SER A 19 8.77 3.39 -7.90
C SER A 19 8.79 2.49 -9.14
N GLY A 20 7.63 1.89 -9.45
CA GLY A 20 7.39 1.23 -10.73
C GLY A 20 5.91 1.14 -11.07
N PHE A 21 5.60 0.38 -12.12
CA PHE A 21 4.25 0.19 -12.63
C PHE A 21 4.05 -1.27 -13.04
N ASP A 22 2.91 -1.84 -12.66
CA ASP A 22 2.42 -3.15 -13.05
C ASP A 22 1.09 -3.01 -13.79
N ALA A 23 1.14 -3.18 -15.11
CA ALA A 23 -0.02 -3.03 -15.97
C ALA A 23 -1.09 -4.10 -15.71
N ALA A 24 -0.70 -5.29 -15.24
CA ALA A 24 -1.64 -6.39 -15.01
C ALA A 24 -2.57 -6.12 -13.82
N LEU A 25 -2.15 -5.24 -12.91
CA LEU A 25 -2.94 -4.87 -11.73
C LEU A 25 -3.86 -3.66 -11.98
N THR A 26 -3.74 -2.98 -13.12
CA THR A 26 -4.51 -1.75 -13.36
C THR A 26 -6.00 -2.06 -13.49
N GLY A 27 -6.82 -1.34 -12.72
CA GLY A 27 -8.27 -1.48 -12.69
C GLY A 27 -8.80 -2.64 -11.84
N LEU A 28 -7.92 -3.47 -11.28
CA LEU A 28 -8.32 -4.58 -10.41
C LEU A 28 -8.92 -4.01 -9.11
N GLU A 29 -10.10 -4.48 -8.74
CA GLU A 29 -10.74 -4.11 -7.48
C GLU A 29 -10.09 -4.88 -6.33
N ALA A 30 -9.66 -4.15 -5.29
CA ALA A 30 -8.93 -4.72 -4.17
C ALA A 30 -9.37 -4.06 -2.86
N GLU A 31 -9.15 -4.80 -1.77
CA GLU A 31 -9.33 -4.33 -0.41
C GLU A 31 -8.02 -4.41 0.37
N CYS A 32 -7.79 -3.44 1.24
CA CYS A 32 -6.63 -3.42 2.12
C CYS A 32 -6.93 -2.80 3.48
N ASP A 33 -6.12 -3.23 4.44
CA ASP A 33 -5.86 -2.45 5.65
C ASP A 33 -4.79 -1.41 5.36
N GLY A 34 -5.22 -0.19 5.06
CA GLY A 34 -4.34 0.97 4.90
C GLY A 34 -3.93 1.55 6.26
N GLY A 35 -2.74 2.15 6.30
CA GLY A 35 -2.28 2.94 7.44
C GLY A 35 -2.70 4.40 7.27
N GLY A 36 -3.51 4.92 8.19
CA GLY A 36 -3.94 6.31 8.17
C GLY A 36 -4.11 6.91 9.56
N PRO A 37 -4.06 8.24 9.69
CA PRO A 37 -4.42 8.91 10.95
C PRO A 37 -5.86 8.55 11.32
N LEU A 38 -6.08 8.17 12.59
CA LEU A 38 -7.41 7.95 13.13
C LEU A 38 -8.00 9.30 13.56
N GLU A 39 -9.20 9.61 13.07
CA GLU A 39 -9.89 10.87 13.34
C GLU A 39 -9.96 11.16 14.84
N GLY A 40 -9.67 12.41 15.23
CA GLY A 40 -9.73 12.86 16.61
C GLY A 40 -8.60 12.34 17.51
N THR A 41 -7.60 11.64 16.97
CA THR A 41 -6.45 11.14 17.73
C THR A 41 -5.11 11.53 17.09
N HIS A 42 -4.03 11.38 17.84
CA HIS A 42 -2.67 11.49 17.32
C HIS A 42 -2.10 10.13 16.86
N PHE A 43 -2.94 9.09 16.84
CA PHE A 43 -2.54 7.73 16.49
C PHE A 43 -2.81 7.44 15.01
N ALA A 44 -1.94 6.65 14.42
CA ALA A 44 -2.22 5.97 13.15
C ALA A 44 -2.78 4.58 13.45
N GLY A 45 -3.80 4.18 12.70
CA GLY A 45 -4.46 2.89 12.85
C GLY A 45 -4.66 2.19 11.52
N ARG A 46 -4.94 0.88 11.59
CA ARG A 46 -5.42 0.10 10.44
C ARG A 46 -6.84 0.52 10.14
N GLN A 47 -7.05 0.94 8.90
CA GLN A 47 -8.32 1.38 8.39
C GLN A 47 -8.61 0.63 7.10
N TYR A 48 -9.87 0.21 6.93
CA TYR A 48 -10.28 -0.59 5.80
C TYR A 48 -10.59 0.30 4.59
N PHE A 49 -9.99 -0.04 3.46
CA PHE A 49 -10.23 0.61 2.18
C PHE A 49 -10.63 -0.43 1.13
N THR A 50 -11.49 -0.01 0.20
CA THR A 50 -11.80 -0.76 -1.03
C THR A 50 -11.74 0.23 -2.18
N GLY A 51 -11.12 -0.16 -3.28
CA GLY A 51 -10.93 0.70 -4.45
C GLY A 51 -10.32 -0.06 -5.61
N ARG A 52 -9.78 0.67 -6.58
CA ARG A 52 -9.15 0.09 -7.76
C ARG A 52 -7.65 0.32 -7.75
N LEU A 53 -6.91 -0.72 -8.12
CA LEU A 53 -5.48 -0.63 -8.28
C LEU A 53 -5.13 0.22 -9.50
N THR A 54 -4.22 1.16 -9.30
CA THR A 54 -3.71 2.00 -10.39
C THR A 54 -2.60 1.33 -11.19
N GLY A 55 -2.01 0.24 -10.68
CA GLY A 55 -0.78 -0.36 -11.18
C GLY A 55 0.51 0.27 -10.64
N HIS A 56 0.45 1.46 -10.02
CA HIS A 56 1.64 2.08 -9.42
C HIS A 56 2.06 1.37 -8.14
N TYR A 57 3.37 1.10 -8.00
CA TYR A 57 3.96 0.56 -6.79
C TYR A 57 5.18 1.34 -6.30
N ARG A 58 5.50 1.19 -5.01
CA ARG A 58 6.69 1.73 -4.34
C ARG A 58 7.33 0.66 -3.46
N ASP A 59 8.61 0.41 -3.66
CA ASP A 59 9.41 -0.51 -2.86
C ASP A 59 10.25 0.29 -1.87
N PHE A 60 10.06 0.07 -0.57
CA PHE A 60 10.80 0.74 0.50
C PHE A 60 11.81 -0.19 1.16
N GLY A 61 12.99 0.33 1.46
CA GLY A 61 14.01 -0.39 2.24
C GLY A 61 14.79 -1.45 1.45
N PRO A 62 15.72 -2.14 2.14
CA PRO A 62 16.56 -3.18 1.52
C PRO A 62 15.81 -4.51 1.30
N TYR A 63 14.74 -4.74 2.07
CA TYR A 63 13.74 -5.75 1.80
C TYR A 63 12.64 -5.07 1.00
N PRO A 64 12.18 -5.62 -0.14
CA PRO A 64 11.22 -4.94 -1.00
C PRO A 64 9.83 -4.93 -0.35
N TRP A 65 9.63 -4.09 0.66
CA TRP A 65 8.32 -3.79 1.20
C TRP A 65 7.57 -2.98 0.16
N ARG A 66 6.77 -3.69 -0.65
CA ARG A 66 6.07 -3.13 -1.79
C ARG A 66 4.71 -2.61 -1.38
N TRP A 67 4.43 -1.37 -1.75
CA TRP A 67 3.15 -0.71 -1.55
C TRP A 67 2.52 -0.43 -2.90
N TYR A 68 1.23 -0.70 -3.04
CA TYR A 68 0.44 -0.39 -4.23
C TYR A 68 -0.52 0.76 -3.96
N LEU A 69 -0.81 1.55 -5.01
CA LEU A 69 -1.74 2.67 -4.92
C LEU A 69 -3.15 2.23 -5.34
N LEU A 70 -4.08 2.32 -4.40
CA LEU A 70 -5.52 2.24 -4.64
C LEU A 70 -6.08 3.64 -4.87
N ASP A 71 -6.87 3.79 -5.92
CA ASP A 71 -7.68 4.97 -6.19
C ASP A 71 -9.17 4.60 -6.26
N SER A 72 -10.00 5.55 -6.71
CA SER A 72 -11.42 5.32 -6.97
C SER A 72 -12.11 4.65 -5.79
N LEU A 73 -11.78 5.11 -4.59
CA LEU A 73 -12.13 4.45 -3.33
C LEU A 73 -13.65 4.33 -3.20
N THR A 74 -14.16 3.10 -3.22
CA THR A 74 -15.58 2.77 -3.04
C THR A 74 -15.92 2.63 -1.56
N ARG A 75 -14.93 2.28 -0.74
CA ARG A 75 -15.01 2.28 0.72
C ARG A 75 -13.79 2.99 1.28
N LYS A 76 -14.03 4.00 2.12
CA LYS A 76 -13.00 4.68 2.90
C LYS A 76 -13.57 5.12 4.26
N PRO A 77 -12.72 5.28 5.28
CA PRO A 77 -13.12 5.80 6.58
C PRO A 77 -13.71 7.21 6.49
N ASP A 78 -14.58 7.54 7.44
CA ASP A 78 -15.08 8.89 7.62
C ASP A 78 -13.92 9.85 7.87
N GLY A 79 -14.01 11.06 7.32
CA GLY A 79 -12.95 12.07 7.42
C GLY A 79 -11.71 11.83 6.53
N PHE A 80 -11.62 10.71 5.80
CA PHE A 80 -10.51 10.49 4.86
C PHE A 80 -10.64 11.38 3.62
N THR A 81 -9.81 12.41 3.56
CA THR A 81 -9.87 13.50 2.56
C THR A 81 -9.22 13.17 1.22
N HIS A 82 -8.39 12.13 1.15
CA HIS A 82 -7.72 11.76 -0.09
C HIS A 82 -8.60 10.85 -0.96
N ASP A 83 -8.33 10.90 -2.27
CA ASP A 83 -9.01 10.07 -3.26
C ASP A 83 -8.27 8.76 -3.54
N SER A 84 -7.10 8.59 -2.93
CA SER A 84 -6.23 7.43 -3.10
C SER A 84 -5.47 7.12 -1.82
N VAL A 85 -5.12 5.84 -1.63
CA VAL A 85 -4.36 5.34 -0.47
C VAL A 85 -3.27 4.37 -0.93
N TRP A 86 -2.13 4.41 -0.26
CA TRP A 86 -1.08 3.40 -0.43
C TRP A 86 -1.32 2.24 0.52
N CYS A 87 -1.30 1.02 0.00
CA CYS A 87 -1.51 -0.19 0.77
C CYS A 87 -0.33 -1.15 0.62
N ASP A 88 0.06 -1.78 1.72
CA ASP A 88 1.07 -2.84 1.76
C ASP A 88 0.60 -4.03 0.93
N GLY A 89 1.44 -4.51 0.00
CA GLY A 89 1.15 -5.63 -0.89
C GLY A 89 0.85 -6.94 -0.19
N GLU A 90 1.36 -7.16 1.03
CA GLU A 90 1.04 -8.33 1.84
C GLU A 90 -0.33 -8.23 2.52
N SER A 91 -0.85 -7.02 2.70
CA SER A 91 -2.15 -6.72 3.33
C SER A 91 -3.20 -6.24 2.32
N LEU A 92 -2.98 -6.51 1.03
CA LEU A 92 -3.83 -6.11 -0.08
C LEU A 92 -4.34 -7.34 -0.82
N TYR A 93 -5.66 -7.44 -0.98
CA TYR A 93 -6.32 -8.64 -1.50
C TYR A 93 -7.26 -8.26 -2.66
N PRO A 94 -7.23 -8.99 -3.80
CA PRO A 94 -8.25 -8.83 -4.83
C PRO A 94 -9.64 -9.16 -4.28
N VAL A 95 -10.64 -8.33 -4.58
CA VAL A 95 -12.04 -8.63 -4.20
C VAL A 95 -12.54 -9.91 -4.87
N SER A 96 -12.03 -10.22 -6.07
CA SER A 96 -12.38 -11.45 -6.80
C SER A 96 -11.74 -12.73 -6.23
N ASP A 97 -10.65 -12.61 -5.48
CA ASP A 97 -9.92 -13.75 -4.88
C ASP A 97 -9.26 -13.32 -3.55
N PRO A 98 -10.05 -13.19 -2.46
CA PRO A 98 -9.55 -12.70 -1.18
C PRO A 98 -8.65 -13.72 -0.45
N ALA A 99 -8.50 -14.94 -0.97
CA ALA A 99 -7.66 -15.97 -0.36
C ALA A 99 -6.15 -15.73 -0.59
N LYS A 100 -5.80 -14.85 -1.51
CA LYS A 100 -4.42 -14.53 -1.88
C LYS A 100 -4.17 -13.03 -1.82
N SER A 101 -3.04 -12.62 -1.26
CA SER A 101 -2.62 -11.23 -1.40
C SER A 101 -2.21 -10.93 -2.84
N ILE A 102 -2.15 -9.65 -3.21
CA ILE A 102 -1.68 -9.21 -4.53
C ILE A 102 -0.26 -9.72 -4.81
N GLU A 103 0.61 -9.75 -3.79
CA GLU A 103 1.94 -10.32 -3.96
C GLU A 103 1.91 -11.81 -4.33
N GLN A 104 1.00 -12.59 -3.74
CA GLN A 104 0.85 -14.00 -4.07
C GLN A 104 0.20 -14.19 -5.44
N TYR A 105 -0.75 -13.31 -5.79
CA TYR A 105 -1.40 -13.30 -7.09
C TYR A 105 -0.38 -13.11 -8.23
N CYS A 106 0.55 -12.17 -8.07
CA CYS A 106 1.59 -11.89 -9.07
C CYS A 106 2.74 -12.92 -9.10
N LYS A 107 2.92 -13.75 -8.06
CA LYS A 107 4.00 -14.76 -7.98
C LYS A 107 3.63 -16.12 -8.57
N THR A 108 2.50 -16.23 -9.28
CA THR A 108 2.05 -17.50 -9.86
C THR A 108 2.77 -17.76 -11.21
N GLU A 109 3.99 -18.29 -11.15
CA GLU A 109 4.68 -19.00 -12.24
C GLU A 109 5.30 -20.31 -11.73
#